data_AF-A0A1F9GSQ6-F1
#
_entry.id   AF-A0A1F9GSQ6-F1
#
_cell.length_a   1.000
_cell.length_b   1.000
_cell.length_c   1.000
_cell.angle_alpha   90.00
_cell.angle_beta   90.00
_cell.angle_gamma   90.00
#
_symmetry.space_group_name_H-M   'P 1'
#
loop_
_entity.id
_entity.type
_entity.pdbx_description
1 polymer ?
#
loop_
_entity_poly.entity_id
_entity_poly.type
_entity_poly.pdbx_seq_one_letter_code
_entity_poly.pdbx_strand_id
1 'polypeptide(L)'
;MERSRLLAIDIGNSRISIGVFDGNKKVERIDLPASVKTIDSLVGETKKADFSFVASVVPKLSECLLKVLKNPRSHFITYKDIPLQYKRVKNIERVGVDRLINGYCAYSSCQRESIVVGLGTATIVDGVTSKGEYLGGMILPGIGTMLKSLHENTAMLPHVSFSPTSCDIAVDTASAMMLGVQSATLGGIKEAIDKLKNVIPNARVVITGGWSEIFANLFEFDHEVNGNLTLQGIYRCGLKIFESRNL
;
A
#
# COMPACT_ATOMS: atom_id res chain seq x y z
N MET A 1 19.38 18.06 9.47
CA MET A 1 18.15 17.60 8.76
C MET A 1 17.15 18.72 8.44
N GLU A 2 17.33 19.97 8.90
CA GLU A 2 16.29 21.01 8.75
C GLU A 2 15.95 21.48 7.31
N ARG A 3 16.63 21.00 6.26
CA ARG A 3 16.34 21.34 4.85
C ARG A 3 16.66 20.23 3.83
N SER A 4 16.61 18.96 4.23
CA SER A 4 16.90 17.87 3.28
C SER A 4 15.62 17.42 2.58
N ARG A 5 15.62 17.48 1.24
CA ARG A 5 14.51 17.05 0.38
C ARG A 5 14.60 15.55 0.11
N LEU A 6 13.67 14.79 0.68
CA LEU A 6 13.57 13.34 0.54
C LEU A 6 12.41 12.96 -0.38
N LEU A 7 12.69 12.10 -1.36
CA LEU A 7 11.71 11.57 -2.29
C LEU A 7 11.36 10.12 -1.91
N ALA A 8 10.13 9.89 -1.48
CA ALA A 8 9.57 8.56 -1.29
C ALA A 8 8.87 8.13 -2.58
N ILE A 9 9.28 7.01 -3.17
CA ILE A 9 8.71 6.50 -4.43
C ILE A 9 8.14 5.10 -4.16
N ASP A 10 6.83 4.93 -4.35
CA ASP A 10 6.13 3.66 -4.30
C ASP A 10 5.74 3.24 -5.72
N ILE A 11 6.26 2.11 -6.20
CA ILE A 11 6.00 1.57 -7.53
C ILE A 11 5.11 0.33 -7.39
N GLY A 12 3.81 0.55 -7.54
CA GLY A 12 2.80 -0.49 -7.62
C GLY A 12 2.49 -0.91 -9.06
N ASN A 13 1.67 -1.95 -9.20
CA ASN A 13 1.28 -2.50 -10.51
C ASN A 13 0.49 -1.51 -11.38
N SER A 14 -0.35 -0.67 -10.77
CA SER A 14 -1.22 0.26 -11.51
C SER A 14 -0.77 1.71 -11.39
N ARG A 15 -0.05 2.06 -10.33
CA ARG A 15 0.34 3.45 -10.03
C ARG A 15 1.77 3.53 -9.51
N ILE A 16 2.41 4.65 -9.80
CA ILE A 16 3.62 5.12 -9.13
C ILE A 16 3.18 6.31 -8.25
N SER A 17 3.35 6.17 -6.94
CA SER A 17 3.06 7.22 -5.97
C SER A 17 4.36 7.85 -5.49
N ILE A 18 4.39 9.18 -5.44
CA ILE A 18 5.57 9.95 -5.07
C ILE A 18 5.19 10.86 -3.91
N GLY A 19 5.98 10.81 -2.84
CA GLY A 19 5.90 11.72 -1.71
C GLY A 19 7.16 12.57 -1.63
N VAL A 20 7.00 13.89 -1.58
CA VAL A 20 8.11 14.81 -1.30
C VAL A 20 8.06 15.23 0.16
N PHE A 21 9.16 15.04 0.87
CA PHE A 21 9.31 15.41 2.28
C PHE A 21 10.45 16.43 2.42
N ASP A 22 10.20 17.50 3.17
CA ASP A 22 11.20 18.49 3.56
C ASP A 22 11.32 18.47 5.08
N GLY A 23 12.43 17.92 5.58
CA GLY A 23 12.56 17.53 6.98
C GLY A 23 11.46 16.54 7.38
N ASN A 24 10.73 16.84 8.47
CA ASN A 24 9.64 16.00 8.99
C ASN A 24 8.27 16.29 8.37
N LYS A 25 8.17 17.28 7.48
CA LYS A 25 6.90 17.69 6.88
C LYS A 25 6.74 17.06 5.51
N LYS A 26 5.63 16.36 5.31
CA LYS A 26 5.19 15.97 3.97
C LYS A 26 4.73 17.23 3.25
N VAL A 27 5.33 17.48 2.09
CA VAL A 27 5.07 18.68 1.30
C VAL A 27 4.06 18.38 0.21
N GLU A 28 4.28 17.30 -0.54
CA GLU A 28 3.47 16.99 -1.74
C GLU A 28 3.29 15.48 -1.94
N ARG A 29 2.19 15.13 -2.64
CA ARG A 29 1.94 13.79 -3.17
C ARG A 29 1.57 13.89 -4.64
N ILE A 30 2.12 13.00 -5.45
CA ILE A 30 1.76 12.83 -6.85
C ILE A 30 1.49 11.35 -7.10
N ASP A 31 0.38 11.03 -7.76
CA ASP A 31 0.07 9.68 -8.22
C ASP A 31 0.04 9.67 -9.75
N LEU A 32 0.83 8.78 -10.36
CA LEU A 32 0.99 8.67 -11.81
C LEU A 32 0.71 7.23 -12.26
N PRO A 33 0.30 6.99 -13.52
CA PRO A 33 0.18 5.65 -14.05
C PRO A 33 1.52 4.90 -13.98
N ALA A 34 1.49 3.61 -13.63
CA ALA A 34 2.70 2.77 -13.63
C ALA A 34 3.14 2.47 -15.07
N SER A 35 4.14 3.20 -15.56
CA SER A 35 4.66 3.04 -16.93
C SER A 35 6.13 3.44 -17.04
N VAL A 36 6.81 2.96 -18.08
CA VAL A 36 8.20 3.38 -18.40
C VAL A 36 8.26 4.88 -18.68
N LYS A 37 7.30 5.41 -19.44
CA LYS A 37 7.19 6.86 -19.73
C LYS A 37 7.10 7.69 -18.45
N THR A 38 6.37 7.20 -17.45
CA THR A 38 6.28 7.83 -16.13
C THR A 38 7.65 7.86 -15.47
N ILE A 39 8.35 6.73 -15.42
CA ILE A 39 9.71 6.64 -14.83
C ILE A 39 10.69 7.60 -15.52
N ASP A 40 10.67 7.68 -16.85
CA ASP A 40 11.55 8.59 -17.61
C ASP A 40 11.29 10.07 -17.26
N SER A 41 10.04 10.42 -16.92
CA SER A 41 9.71 11.79 -16.49
C SER A 41 10.24 12.14 -15.09
N LEU A 42 10.62 11.15 -14.27
CA LEU A 42 11.11 11.38 -12.91
C LEU A 42 12.57 11.84 -12.83
N VAL A 43 13.30 11.89 -13.95
CA VAL A 43 14.70 12.34 -14.00
C VAL A 43 14.88 13.72 -13.36
N GLY A 44 13.95 14.65 -13.60
CA GLY A 44 14.02 16.01 -13.05
C GLY A 44 13.88 16.04 -11.53
N GLU A 45 12.89 15.33 -10.99
CA GLU A 45 12.62 15.32 -9.55
C GLU A 45 13.67 14.54 -8.76
N THR A 46 14.14 13.41 -9.29
CA THR A 46 15.20 12.62 -8.67
C THR A 46 16.54 13.38 -8.60
N LYS A 47 16.80 14.31 -9.53
CA LYS A 47 17.98 15.21 -9.49
C LYS A 47 17.87 16.29 -8.41
N LYS A 48 16.66 16.72 -8.07
CA LYS A 48 16.42 17.78 -7.07
C LYS A 48 16.38 17.26 -5.63
N ALA A 49 16.23 15.94 -5.45
CA ALA A 49 16.14 15.32 -4.14
C ALA A 49 17.54 15.03 -3.59
N ASP A 50 17.76 15.30 -2.30
CA ASP A 50 18.98 14.92 -1.58
C ASP A 50 19.06 13.41 -1.35
N PHE A 51 17.88 12.77 -1.21
CA PHE A 51 17.71 11.34 -0.99
C PHE A 51 16.48 10.83 -1.74
N SER A 52 16.54 9.61 -2.24
CA SER A 52 15.37 8.91 -2.81
C SER A 52 15.26 7.52 -2.22
N PHE A 53 14.14 7.21 -1.59
CA PHE A 53 13.85 5.87 -1.07
C PHE A 53 12.72 5.26 -1.89
N VAL A 54 12.96 4.05 -2.40
CA VAL A 54 12.07 3.40 -3.35
C VAL A 54 11.53 2.10 -2.77
N ALA A 55 10.21 1.96 -2.73
CA ALA A 55 9.52 0.69 -2.60
C ALA A 55 8.99 0.29 -3.98
N SER A 56 9.18 -0.96 -4.38
CA SER A 56 8.68 -1.44 -5.66
C SER A 56 8.29 -2.91 -5.59
N VAL A 57 7.13 -3.21 -6.17
CA VAL A 57 6.66 -4.58 -6.43
C VAL A 57 6.66 -4.89 -7.94
N VAL A 58 7.25 -4.03 -8.77
CA VAL A 58 7.27 -4.16 -10.23
C VAL A 58 8.72 -4.18 -10.75
N PRO A 59 9.34 -5.37 -10.90
CA PRO A 59 10.77 -5.49 -11.25
C PRO A 59 11.17 -4.73 -12.52
N LYS A 60 10.37 -4.81 -13.58
CA LYS A 60 10.62 -4.11 -14.85
C LYS A 60 10.74 -2.60 -14.67
N LEU A 61 9.89 -1.99 -13.84
CA LEU A 61 9.92 -0.55 -13.60
C LEU A 61 11.07 -0.17 -12.65
N SER A 62 11.43 -1.04 -11.71
CA SER A 62 12.64 -0.86 -10.87
C SER A 62 13.91 -0.78 -11.73
N GLU A 63 14.07 -1.67 -12.71
CA GLU A 63 15.20 -1.65 -13.64
C GLU A 63 15.26 -0.37 -14.48
N CYS A 64 14.12 0.12 -14.94
CA CYS A 64 14.03 1.42 -15.62
C CYS A 64 14.43 2.56 -14.68
N LEU A 65 13.92 2.55 -13.44
CA LEU A 65 14.17 3.63 -12.49
C LEU A 65 15.66 3.69 -12.09
N LEU A 66 16.35 2.55 -11.98
CA LEU A 66 17.79 2.52 -11.72
C LEU A 66 18.61 3.29 -12.76
N LYS A 67 18.16 3.36 -14.03
CA LYS A 67 18.84 4.13 -15.08
C LYS A 67 18.65 5.64 -14.90
N VAL A 68 17.54 6.02 -14.29
CA VAL A 68 17.09 7.41 -14.06
C VAL A 68 17.56 7.96 -12.72
N LEU A 69 17.69 7.13 -11.68
CA LEU A 69 18.21 7.51 -10.37
C LEU A 69 19.69 7.87 -10.48
N LYS A 70 19.97 9.17 -10.58
CA LYS A 70 21.34 9.70 -10.64
C LYS A 70 21.95 10.02 -9.28
N ASN A 71 21.14 10.07 -8.22
CA ASN A 71 21.63 10.38 -6.88
C ASN A 71 22.20 9.10 -6.21
N PRO A 72 23.50 9.05 -5.86
CA PRO A 72 24.13 7.89 -5.23
C PRO A 72 23.58 7.57 -3.82
N ARG A 73 22.85 8.51 -3.22
CA ARG A 73 22.15 8.35 -1.93
C ARG A 73 20.73 7.80 -2.10
N SER A 74 20.38 7.32 -3.30
CA SER A 74 19.12 6.63 -3.54
C SER A 74 19.21 5.18 -3.07
N HIS A 75 18.14 4.66 -2.45
CA HIS A 75 18.12 3.29 -1.92
C HIS A 75 16.77 2.62 -2.20
N PHE A 76 16.83 1.40 -2.75
CA PHE A 76 15.66 0.53 -2.86
C PHE A 76 15.48 -0.21 -1.54
N ILE A 77 14.36 0.08 -0.87
CA ILE A 77 13.98 -0.57 0.38
C ILE A 77 13.72 -2.04 0.10
N THR A 78 14.27 -2.89 0.95
CA THR A 78 14.02 -4.33 1.01
C THR A 78 13.49 -4.70 2.40
N TYR A 79 13.06 -5.95 2.58
CA TYR A 79 12.63 -6.44 3.90
C TYR A 79 13.70 -6.27 5.00
N LYS A 80 14.99 -6.21 4.63
CA LYS A 80 16.11 -6.03 5.56
C LYS A 80 16.20 -4.61 6.13
N ASP A 81 15.66 -3.64 5.40
CA ASP A 81 15.69 -2.23 5.78
C ASP A 81 14.49 -1.84 6.66
N ILE A 82 13.51 -2.73 6.81
CA ILE A 82 12.25 -2.47 7.51
C ILE A 82 12.37 -2.98 8.96
N PRO A 83 12.24 -2.10 9.98
CA PRO A 83 12.40 -2.45 11.39
C PRO A 83 11.23 -3.26 11.99
N LEU A 84 10.96 -4.44 11.43
CA LEU A 84 10.00 -5.43 11.92
C LEU A 84 10.69 -6.78 12.13
N GLN A 85 10.07 -7.61 12.97
CA GLN A 85 10.46 -9.01 13.16
C GLN A 85 9.62 -9.91 12.24
N TYR A 86 10.22 -10.95 11.67
CA TYR A 86 9.58 -11.83 10.68
C TYR A 86 9.55 -13.31 11.10
N LYS A 87 9.57 -13.59 12.41
CA LYS A 87 9.80 -14.95 12.95
C LYS A 87 8.81 -16.01 12.44
N ARG A 88 7.57 -15.62 12.15
CA ARG A 88 6.50 -16.51 11.68
C ARG A 88 6.35 -16.56 10.15
N VAL A 89 7.00 -15.66 9.42
CA VAL A 89 6.83 -15.54 7.97
C VAL A 89 7.92 -16.30 7.25
N LYS A 90 7.51 -17.35 6.53
CA LYS A 90 8.40 -18.10 5.64
C LYS A 90 8.65 -17.28 4.37
N ASN A 91 9.88 -17.31 3.86
CA ASN A 91 10.30 -16.64 2.62
C ASN A 91 9.94 -15.14 2.61
N ILE A 92 10.37 -14.41 3.65
CA ILE A 92 10.06 -12.98 3.82
C ILE A 92 10.47 -12.13 2.59
N GLU A 93 11.51 -12.53 1.89
CA GLU A 93 11.99 -11.90 0.66
C GLU A 93 10.99 -11.95 -0.50
N ARG A 94 9.97 -12.82 -0.43
CA ARG A 94 8.88 -12.91 -1.42
C ARG A 94 7.66 -12.07 -1.05
N VAL A 95 7.59 -11.54 0.17
CA VAL A 95 6.50 -10.66 0.56
C VAL A 95 6.69 -9.31 -0.11
N GLY A 96 5.60 -8.77 -0.68
CA GLY A 96 5.59 -7.42 -1.26
C GLY A 96 6.13 -6.40 -0.26
N VAL A 97 7.13 -5.63 -0.66
CA VAL A 97 7.79 -4.68 0.23
C VAL A 97 6.82 -3.58 0.70
N ASP A 98 5.86 -3.22 -0.13
CA ASP A 98 4.74 -2.32 0.19
C ASP A 98 3.93 -2.80 1.40
N ARG A 99 3.63 -4.11 1.50
CA ARG A 99 2.93 -4.71 2.64
C ARG A 99 3.74 -4.59 3.94
N LEU A 100 5.04 -4.88 3.86
CA LEU A 100 5.95 -4.76 5.02
C LEU A 100 6.08 -3.31 5.48
N ILE A 101 6.22 -2.37 4.54
CA ILE A 101 6.29 -0.93 4.82
C ILE A 101 4.99 -0.43 5.46
N ASN A 102 3.84 -0.88 4.97
CA ASN A 102 2.54 -0.54 5.52
C ASN A 102 2.40 -1.04 6.96
N GLY A 103 2.75 -2.30 7.22
CA GLY A 103 2.78 -2.87 8.56
C GLY A 103 3.71 -2.09 9.49
N TYR A 104 4.92 -1.76 9.03
CA TYR A 104 5.87 -0.96 9.80
C TYR A 104 5.35 0.45 10.09
N CYS A 105 4.74 1.13 9.12
CA CYS A 105 4.21 2.48 9.33
C CYS A 105 3.05 2.49 10.33
N ALA A 106 2.15 1.50 10.24
CA ALA A 106 1.05 1.34 11.17
C ALA A 106 1.54 1.05 12.60
N TYR A 107 2.51 0.16 12.76
CA TYR A 107 3.14 -0.16 14.04
C TYR A 107 3.91 1.03 14.61
N SER A 108 4.86 1.60 13.86
CA SER A 108 5.77 2.64 14.35
C SER A 108 5.08 3.94 14.78
N SER A 109 3.84 4.17 14.36
CA SER A 109 3.08 5.36 14.76
C SER A 109 2.61 5.34 16.21
N CYS A 110 2.46 4.15 16.81
CA CYS A 110 1.88 4.00 18.14
C CYS A 110 2.50 2.87 18.98
N GLN A 111 3.35 2.03 18.38
CA GLN A 111 3.95 0.84 18.97
C GLN A 111 2.91 -0.13 19.58
N ARG A 112 1.73 -0.19 18.96
CA ARG A 112 0.65 -1.11 19.31
C ARG A 112 0.46 -2.14 18.19
N GLU A 113 -0.21 -3.23 18.52
CA GLU A 113 -0.70 -4.15 17.51
C GLU A 113 -1.63 -3.44 16.52
N SER A 114 -1.49 -3.78 15.24
CA SER A 114 -2.20 -3.13 14.16
C SER A 114 -2.54 -4.11 13.04
N ILE A 115 -3.73 -3.95 12.47
CA ILE A 115 -4.14 -4.57 11.23
C ILE A 115 -4.17 -3.48 10.16
N VAL A 116 -3.55 -3.75 9.01
CA VAL A 116 -3.58 -2.83 7.87
C VAL A 116 -4.43 -3.44 6.76
N VAL A 117 -5.43 -2.69 6.32
CA VAL A 117 -6.26 -3.02 5.15
C VAL A 117 -5.84 -2.11 4.00
N GLY A 118 -5.16 -2.65 2.99
CA GLY A 118 -4.77 -1.91 1.80
C GLY A 118 -5.72 -2.19 0.64
N LEU A 119 -6.44 -1.17 0.17
CA LEU A 119 -7.39 -1.29 -0.93
C LEU A 119 -6.83 -0.71 -2.22
N GLY A 120 -6.10 -1.52 -2.99
CA GLY A 120 -5.45 -1.13 -4.24
C GLY A 120 -5.79 -2.08 -5.40
N THR A 121 -4.79 -2.35 -6.25
CA THR A 121 -4.89 -3.37 -7.32
C THR A 121 -5.22 -4.76 -6.73
N ALA A 122 -4.64 -5.05 -5.56
CA ALA A 122 -5.07 -6.11 -4.67
C ALA A 122 -5.63 -5.49 -3.39
N THR A 123 -6.53 -6.21 -2.74
CA THR A 123 -6.92 -5.95 -1.35
C THR A 123 -6.03 -6.80 -0.46
N ILE A 124 -5.31 -6.16 0.46
CA ILE A 124 -4.46 -6.85 1.44
C ILE A 124 -4.98 -6.59 2.84
N VAL A 125 -4.86 -7.57 3.73
CA VAL A 125 -5.14 -7.41 5.16
C VAL A 125 -4.02 -8.06 5.95
N ASP A 126 -3.14 -7.27 6.55
CA ASP A 126 -1.93 -7.73 7.24
C ASP A 126 -1.90 -7.35 8.72
N GLY A 127 -1.39 -8.24 9.57
CA GLY A 127 -1.27 -8.01 11.01
C GLY A 127 0.17 -7.78 11.47
N VAL A 128 0.35 -6.88 12.44
CA VAL A 128 1.60 -6.67 13.19
C VAL A 128 1.30 -6.68 14.68
N THR A 129 2.08 -7.41 15.47
CA THR A 129 1.92 -7.49 16.94
C THR A 129 2.45 -6.23 17.64
N SER A 130 2.10 -6.07 18.92
CA SER A 130 2.66 -5.03 19.79
C SER A 130 4.18 -5.10 20.00
N LYS A 131 4.81 -6.23 19.66
CA LYS A 131 6.27 -6.42 19.69
C LYS A 131 6.94 -6.11 18.34
N GLY A 132 6.18 -5.62 17.37
CA GLY A 132 6.67 -5.35 16.01
C GLY A 132 6.93 -6.64 15.21
N GLU A 133 6.21 -7.73 15.51
CA GLU A 133 6.28 -8.96 14.71
C GLU A 133 5.23 -8.91 13.60
N TYR A 134 5.69 -8.98 12.35
CA TYR A 134 4.82 -9.07 11.18
C TYR A 134 4.27 -10.50 11.06
N LEU A 135 2.94 -10.62 11.09
CA LEU A 135 2.24 -11.90 11.07
C LEU A 135 1.93 -12.38 9.64
N GLY A 136 1.94 -11.47 8.68
CA GLY A 136 1.31 -11.69 7.38
C GLY A 136 -0.20 -11.52 7.45
N GLY A 137 -0.90 -12.15 6.51
CA GLY A 137 -2.29 -11.82 6.29
C GLY A 137 -2.86 -12.38 4.99
N MET A 138 -3.97 -11.79 4.53
CA MET A 138 -4.71 -12.22 3.34
C MET A 138 -4.44 -11.30 2.15
N ILE A 139 -4.49 -11.88 0.94
CA ILE A 139 -4.51 -11.15 -0.33
C ILE A 139 -5.79 -11.57 -1.07
N LEU A 140 -6.56 -10.58 -1.51
CA LEU A 140 -7.75 -10.72 -2.33
C LEU A 140 -7.57 -9.90 -3.62
N PRO A 141 -8.25 -10.25 -4.72
CA PRO A 141 -8.32 -9.34 -5.87
C PRO A 141 -8.94 -8.00 -5.43
N GLY A 142 -8.36 -6.89 -5.87
CA GLY A 142 -8.91 -5.57 -5.58
C GLY A 142 -10.21 -5.32 -6.36
N ILE A 143 -10.96 -4.29 -5.97
CA ILE A 143 -12.27 -3.93 -6.54
C ILE A 143 -12.23 -3.82 -8.07
N GLY A 144 -11.32 -2.99 -8.59
CA GLY A 144 -11.13 -2.83 -10.04
C GLY A 144 -10.66 -4.10 -10.74
N THR A 145 -9.85 -4.92 -10.06
CA THR A 145 -9.37 -6.20 -10.59
C THR A 145 -10.50 -7.21 -10.71
N MET A 146 -11.41 -7.28 -9.73
CA MET A 146 -12.59 -8.15 -9.79
C MET A 146 -13.53 -7.76 -10.93
N LEU A 147 -13.89 -6.47 -11.03
CA LEU A 147 -14.76 -5.99 -12.10
C LEU A 147 -14.15 -6.22 -13.49
N LYS A 148 -12.86 -5.92 -13.64
CA LYS A 148 -12.11 -6.18 -14.87
C LYS A 148 -12.11 -7.68 -15.21
N SER A 149 -11.85 -8.54 -14.23
CA SER A 149 -11.85 -9.99 -14.43
C SER A 149 -13.22 -10.52 -14.87
N LEU A 150 -14.32 -10.00 -14.31
CA LEU A 150 -15.67 -10.39 -14.72
C LEU A 150 -15.95 -10.00 -16.16
N HIS A 151 -15.59 -8.77 -16.55
CA HIS A 151 -15.78 -8.30 -17.92
C HIS A 151 -14.92 -9.07 -18.93
N GLU A 152 -13.63 -9.29 -18.65
CA GLU A 152 -12.70 -9.91 -19.60
C GLU A 152 -12.94 -11.42 -19.78
N ASN A 153 -13.51 -12.10 -18.79
CA ASN A 153 -13.67 -13.56 -18.80
C ASN A 153 -15.11 -14.03 -19.03
N THR A 154 -16.02 -13.14 -19.43
CA THR A 154 -17.41 -13.50 -19.74
C THR A 154 -17.89 -12.78 -20.99
N ALA A 155 -18.84 -13.38 -21.72
CA ALA A 155 -19.29 -12.84 -23.00
C ALA A 155 -20.27 -11.65 -22.87
N MET A 156 -21.01 -11.58 -21.76
CA MET A 156 -22.15 -10.66 -21.61
C MET A 156 -22.00 -9.65 -20.47
N LEU A 157 -21.01 -9.79 -19.58
CA LEU A 157 -20.88 -8.83 -18.47
C LEU A 157 -20.28 -7.52 -19.00
N PRO A 158 -20.94 -6.37 -18.76
CA PRO A 158 -20.48 -5.10 -19.26
C PRO A 158 -19.22 -4.62 -18.53
N HIS A 159 -18.47 -3.73 -19.17
CA HIS A 159 -17.42 -2.99 -18.49
C HIS A 159 -18.06 -1.93 -17.59
N VAL A 160 -17.88 -2.05 -16.27
CA VAL A 160 -18.49 -1.15 -15.28
C VAL A 160 -17.44 -0.50 -14.39
N SER A 161 -17.69 0.77 -14.05
CA SER A 161 -16.93 1.49 -13.01
C SER A 161 -17.60 1.25 -11.66
N PHE A 162 -16.79 0.99 -10.63
CA PHE A 162 -17.33 0.76 -9.29
C PHE A 162 -18.01 2.02 -8.73
N SER A 163 -19.22 1.83 -8.21
CA SER A 163 -19.93 2.75 -7.34
C SER A 163 -20.40 1.98 -6.11
N PRO A 164 -20.28 2.52 -4.89
CA PRO A 164 -20.96 1.96 -3.73
C PRO A 164 -22.45 1.81 -4.01
N THR A 165 -23.03 0.75 -3.46
CA THR A 165 -24.45 0.45 -3.59
C THR A 165 -25.02 0.11 -2.22
N SER A 166 -26.22 0.59 -1.94
CA SER A 166 -27.00 0.26 -0.74
C SER A 166 -28.12 -0.74 -1.04
N CYS A 167 -28.10 -1.38 -2.22
CA CYS A 167 -29.11 -2.36 -2.59
C CYS A 167 -28.84 -3.67 -1.88
N ASP A 168 -29.85 -4.28 -1.26
CA ASP A 168 -29.71 -5.63 -0.68
C ASP A 168 -29.71 -6.73 -1.76
N ILE A 169 -30.54 -6.55 -2.80
CA ILE A 169 -30.67 -7.47 -3.93
C ILE A 169 -30.72 -6.64 -5.21
N ALA A 170 -29.78 -6.90 -6.12
CA ALA A 170 -29.70 -6.26 -7.42
C ALA A 170 -30.65 -6.91 -8.44
N VAL A 171 -31.21 -6.09 -9.35
CA VAL A 171 -32.18 -6.53 -10.38
C VAL A 171 -31.70 -6.34 -11.81
N ASP A 172 -30.47 -5.85 -11.99
CA ASP A 172 -29.80 -5.76 -13.27
C ASP A 172 -28.34 -6.22 -13.17
N THR A 173 -27.75 -6.57 -14.31
CA THR A 173 -26.40 -7.13 -14.37
C THR A 173 -25.33 -6.19 -13.78
N ALA A 174 -25.41 -4.89 -14.06
CA ALA A 174 -24.39 -3.94 -13.62
C ALA A 174 -24.46 -3.74 -12.10
N SER A 175 -25.65 -3.56 -11.55
CA SER A 175 -25.84 -3.47 -10.09
C SER A 175 -25.48 -4.78 -9.38
N ALA A 176 -25.76 -5.94 -9.98
CA ALA A 176 -25.37 -7.24 -9.43
C ALA A 176 -23.84 -7.41 -9.37
N MET A 177 -23.12 -6.98 -10.40
CA MET A 177 -21.65 -6.96 -10.38
C MET A 177 -21.10 -6.05 -9.27
N MET A 178 -21.63 -4.83 -9.13
CA MET A 178 -21.20 -3.89 -8.10
C MET A 178 -21.49 -4.41 -6.68
N LEU A 179 -22.70 -4.92 -6.44
CA LEU A 179 -23.11 -5.50 -5.16
C LEU A 179 -22.25 -6.72 -4.81
N GLY A 180 -22.01 -7.61 -5.77
CA GLY A 180 -21.17 -8.79 -5.56
C GLY A 180 -19.73 -8.44 -5.19
N VAL A 181 -19.11 -7.50 -5.92
CA VAL A 181 -17.74 -7.05 -5.64
C VAL A 181 -17.63 -6.31 -4.31
N GLN A 182 -18.60 -5.45 -4.00
CA GLN A 182 -18.67 -4.76 -2.70
C GLN A 182 -18.78 -5.79 -1.57
N SER A 183 -19.73 -6.72 -1.65
CA SER A 183 -19.98 -7.74 -0.63
C SER A 183 -18.78 -8.67 -0.44
N ALA A 184 -18.14 -9.12 -1.53
CA ALA A 184 -16.94 -9.93 -1.48
C ALA A 184 -15.77 -9.20 -0.80
N THR A 185 -15.61 -7.90 -1.08
CA THR A 185 -14.58 -7.06 -0.45
C THR A 185 -14.84 -6.88 1.03
N LEU A 186 -16.06 -6.46 1.41
CA LEU A 186 -16.43 -6.23 2.81
C LEU A 186 -16.34 -7.52 3.64
N GLY A 187 -16.94 -8.61 3.14
CA GLY A 187 -16.91 -9.91 3.82
C GLY A 187 -15.51 -10.48 3.94
N GLY A 188 -14.70 -10.41 2.88
CA GLY A 188 -13.32 -10.89 2.90
C GLY A 188 -12.43 -10.11 3.88
N ILE A 189 -12.61 -8.79 3.97
CA ILE A 189 -11.88 -7.95 4.93
C ILE A 189 -12.33 -8.25 6.36
N LYS A 190 -13.64 -8.35 6.60
CA LYS A 190 -14.20 -8.69 7.91
C LYS A 190 -13.65 -10.02 8.42
N GLU A 191 -13.71 -11.07 7.60
CA GLU A 191 -13.17 -12.40 7.92
C GLU A 191 -11.67 -12.35 8.23
N ALA A 192 -10.89 -11.58 7.46
CA ALA A 192 -9.46 -11.42 7.68
C ALA A 192 -9.16 -10.70 9.01
N ILE A 193 -9.91 -9.64 9.31
CA ILE A 193 -9.80 -8.90 10.57
C ILE A 193 -10.16 -9.80 11.74
N ASP A 194 -11.28 -10.53 11.67
CA ASP A 194 -11.74 -11.41 12.76
C ASP A 194 -10.69 -12.49 13.07
N LYS A 195 -10.10 -13.11 12.03
CA LYS A 195 -9.00 -14.07 12.20
C LYS A 195 -7.75 -13.44 12.81
N LEU A 196 -7.38 -12.23 12.40
CA LEU A 196 -6.24 -11.54 12.99
C LEU A 196 -6.53 -11.13 14.43
N LYS A 197 -7.73 -10.66 14.76
CA LYS A 197 -8.14 -10.30 16.13
C LYS A 197 -8.15 -11.48 17.10
N ASN A 198 -8.30 -12.71 16.62
CA ASN A 198 -8.07 -13.90 17.47
C ASN A 198 -6.62 -14.03 17.96
N VAL A 199 -5.66 -13.41 17.27
CA VAL A 199 -4.23 -13.42 17.62
C VAL A 199 -3.79 -12.10 18.25
N ILE A 200 -4.36 -10.97 17.79
CA ILE A 200 -4.06 -9.60 18.23
C ILE A 200 -5.37 -8.83 18.56
N PRO A 201 -6.03 -9.13 19.71
CA PRO A 201 -7.41 -8.70 19.98
C PRO A 201 -7.65 -7.19 20.07
N ASN A 202 -6.64 -6.42 20.47
CA ASN A 202 -6.71 -4.97 20.63
C ASN A 202 -6.06 -4.24 19.44
N ALA A 203 -5.88 -4.93 18.32
CA ALA A 203 -5.31 -4.36 17.12
C ALA A 203 -6.17 -3.22 16.58
N ARG A 204 -5.53 -2.07 16.40
CA ARG A 204 -6.12 -0.96 15.65
C ARG A 204 -6.18 -1.32 14.17
N VAL A 205 -7.25 -0.93 13.49
CA VAL A 205 -7.39 -1.17 12.05
C VAL A 205 -7.06 0.12 11.30
N VAL A 206 -6.13 0.06 10.34
CA VAL A 206 -5.75 1.18 9.49
C VAL A 206 -6.10 0.85 8.04
N ILE A 207 -6.96 1.65 7.42
CA ILE A 207 -7.36 1.53 6.02
C ILE A 207 -6.48 2.45 5.17
N THR A 208 -5.97 1.94 4.05
CA THR A 208 -5.18 2.70 3.08
C THR A 208 -5.49 2.27 1.64
N GLY A 209 -4.81 2.86 0.67
CA GLY A 209 -5.00 2.57 -0.75
C GLY A 209 -6.07 3.43 -1.42
N GLY A 210 -6.20 3.28 -2.73
CA GLY A 210 -7.00 4.16 -3.59
C GLY A 210 -8.51 4.08 -3.37
N TRP A 211 -9.01 3.01 -2.74
CA TRP A 211 -10.43 2.85 -2.42
C TRP A 211 -10.76 3.10 -0.94
N SER A 212 -9.77 3.51 -0.14
CA SER A 212 -9.92 3.69 1.31
C SER A 212 -11.06 4.62 1.71
N GLU A 213 -11.10 5.83 1.15
CA GLU A 213 -12.15 6.83 1.44
C GLU A 213 -13.56 6.32 1.12
N ILE A 214 -13.70 5.60 -0.01
CA ILE A 214 -14.99 5.09 -0.46
C ILE A 214 -15.49 3.97 0.46
N PHE A 215 -14.61 3.04 0.84
CA PHE A 215 -14.97 1.88 1.66
C PHE A 215 -15.00 2.16 3.15
N ALA A 216 -14.31 3.19 3.63
CA ALA A 216 -14.31 3.60 5.03
C ALA A 216 -15.74 3.74 5.58
N ASN A 217 -16.62 4.39 4.82
CA ASN A 217 -18.02 4.60 5.20
C ASN A 217 -18.89 3.33 5.15
N LEU A 218 -18.38 2.22 4.60
CA LEU A 218 -19.10 0.96 4.47
C LEU A 218 -18.67 -0.07 5.54
N PHE A 219 -17.60 0.19 6.29
CA PHE A 219 -17.12 -0.71 7.33
C PHE A 219 -17.87 -0.49 8.65
N GLU A 220 -18.32 -1.58 9.27
CA GLU A 220 -19.02 -1.59 10.57
C GLU A 220 -18.07 -1.88 11.74
N PHE A 221 -16.83 -1.42 11.66
CA PHE A 221 -15.82 -1.58 12.71
C PHE A 221 -14.95 -0.33 12.85
N ASP A 222 -14.43 -0.09 14.05
CA ASP A 222 -13.54 1.03 14.32
C ASP A 222 -12.26 0.94 13.48
N HIS A 223 -11.96 2.02 12.75
CA HIS A 223 -10.81 2.10 11.89
C HIS A 223 -10.31 3.54 11.72
N GLU A 224 -9.05 3.67 11.31
CA GLU A 224 -8.43 4.93 10.90
C GLU A 224 -8.18 4.91 9.38
N VAL A 225 -8.47 5.99 8.68
CA VAL A 225 -8.10 6.13 7.27
C VAL A 225 -6.77 6.88 7.15
N ASN A 226 -5.79 6.27 6.48
CA ASN A 226 -4.54 6.93 6.13
C ASN A 226 -4.13 6.59 4.70
N GLY A 227 -4.58 7.41 3.75
CA GLY A 227 -4.22 7.25 2.33
C GLY A 227 -2.72 7.36 2.04
N ASN A 228 -1.92 7.89 2.98
CA ASN A 228 -0.49 8.13 2.82
C ASN A 228 0.42 7.12 3.53
N LEU A 229 -0.15 6.02 4.03
CA LEU A 229 0.55 5.04 4.86
C LEU A 229 1.83 4.51 4.22
N THR A 230 1.80 4.09 2.95
CA THR A 230 2.99 3.54 2.27
C THR A 230 4.10 4.58 2.15
N LEU A 231 3.77 5.81 1.70
CA LEU A 231 4.76 6.88 1.53
C LEU A 231 5.37 7.34 2.86
N GLN A 232 4.56 7.39 3.93
CA GLN A 232 5.04 7.67 5.28
C GLN A 232 5.94 6.54 5.78
N GLY A 233 5.61 5.29 5.49
CA GLY A 233 6.45 4.14 5.82
C GLY A 233 7.79 4.17 5.10
N ILE A 234 7.80 4.46 3.80
CA ILE A 234 9.02 4.63 3.00
C ILE A 234 9.91 5.71 3.61
N TYR A 235 9.33 6.86 3.94
CA TYR A 235 10.04 7.96 4.58
C TYR A 235 10.66 7.53 5.91
N ARG A 236 9.90 6.85 6.78
CA ARG A 236 10.38 6.37 8.09
C ARG A 236 11.48 5.32 7.97
N CYS A 237 11.37 4.39 7.02
CA CYS A 237 12.45 3.46 6.72
C CYS A 237 13.69 4.22 6.23
N GLY A 238 13.49 5.21 5.35
CA GLY A 238 14.54 6.08 4.84
C GLY A 238 15.35 6.77 5.93
N LEU A 239 14.67 7.37 6.92
CA LEU A 239 15.33 7.99 8.07
C LEU A 239 16.19 6.98 8.87
N LYS A 240 15.69 5.75 9.06
CA LYS A 240 16.46 4.71 9.78
C LYS A 240 17.68 4.25 9.00
N ILE A 241 17.55 4.09 7.69
CA ILE A 241 18.68 3.77 6.80
C ILE A 241 19.73 4.88 6.88
N PHE A 242 19.29 6.14 6.81
CA PHE A 242 20.15 7.32 6.92
C PHE A 242 20.92 7.35 8.25
N GLU A 243 20.23 7.21 9.38
CA GLU A 243 20.83 7.12 10.72
C GLU A 243 21.86 6.00 10.82
N SER A 244 21.57 4.81 10.29
CA SER A 244 22.47 3.65 10.38
C SER A 244 23.74 3.76 9.51
N ARG A 245 23.70 4.59 8.46
CA ARG A 245 24.81 4.73 7.49
C ARG A 245 25.65 5.99 7.69
N ASN A 246 25.34 6.80 8.71
CA ASN A 246 25.96 8.12 8.94
C ASN A 246 26.00 8.99 7.67
N LEU A 247 24.93 8.93 6.87
CA LEU A 247 24.81 9.72 5.63
C LEU A 247 24.46 11.19 5.91
#